data_AF-A0A223V9X6-F1
#
_entry.id   AF-A0A223V9X6-F1
#
_cell.length_a   1.000
_cell.length_b   1.000
_cell.length_c   1.000
_cell.angle_alpha   90.00
_cell.angle_beta   90.00
_cell.angle_gamma   90.00
#
_symmetry.space_group_name_H-M   'P 1'
#
loop_
_entity.id
_entity.type
_entity.pdbx_description
1 polymer ?
#
loop_
_entity_poly.entity_id
_entity_poly.type
_entity_poly.pdbx_seq_one_letter_code
_entity_poly.pdbx_strand_id
1 'polypeptide(L)'
;MCILYACNSHGKKDSSMDNFAEEAQLISNIATGEHEIITDTNTLREIQNHFIQICGRYSELDHKNFLYQRYAESGDIYGDVYFHNAKVSLVSWHDEALGLNGSYQCYFDENSEVVLIEGFNHDGQTCMATYYIPWNSNIVPFTYMGEFPKNGKQTFSGASYDKRIAASGTLGTDDYNTIVATAKKLLNAALEKNEATFGSRYYVGTIAEKYAIQANLRLYDSSIHGQYHYENTNRSLSIYGEVSDGSVQLRETNPETNEVTGHFTGTFSADGSISGSWFNADKTKELPFELRPSESYKAIDGTILQGLPQRIPEIYHQKIKTNYFDFPKTHMNSVEEVLGSNQIDPIPWGSGAEMKIMDFLQYYFVRQKEHYFNNYIDSDYGDIVTKYFNDIYLALPDFVSAKERHDGYYRDLLADQSLESKLIPYLVYRVDRSSENIFAIWNLYKAHFFDMVDMDTYKNLKLDRTVNDLLHSYDHLKKNPDHELLLVKAYQLTDSLNQQKIASDYEPGAYGTSAQDQHPFLQEIMQDDTASYHRKLWSYSFWMRRNHEGNTAVVASLLKEIKENYN
;
A
#
# COMPACT_ATOMS: atom_id res chain seq x y z
N MET A 1 -23.14 -5.92 11.70
CA MET A 1 -24.35 -5.46 12.42
C MET A 1 -25.36 -6.62 12.49
N CYS A 2 -25.34 -7.39 13.58
CA CYS A 2 -26.37 -8.39 13.90
C CYS A 2 -26.88 -8.10 15.31
N ILE A 3 -28.07 -7.50 15.39
CA ILE A 3 -28.74 -7.14 16.63
C ILE A 3 -29.46 -8.37 17.18
N LEU A 4 -29.06 -8.80 18.38
CA LEU A 4 -29.75 -9.84 19.17
C LEU A 4 -31.02 -9.26 19.77
N TYR A 5 -32.19 -9.71 19.30
CA TYR A 5 -33.45 -9.55 20.01
C TYR A 5 -33.73 -10.80 20.83
N ALA A 6 -33.86 -10.64 22.14
CA ALA A 6 -34.37 -11.66 23.05
C ALA A 6 -35.86 -11.92 22.74
N CYS A 7 -36.20 -13.15 22.37
CA CYS A 7 -37.58 -13.61 22.34
C CYS A 7 -37.98 -14.20 23.70
N ASN A 8 -38.78 -13.43 24.44
CA ASN A 8 -39.76 -13.97 25.38
C ASN A 8 -40.80 -14.77 24.57
N SER A 9 -40.77 -16.11 24.64
CA SER A 9 -41.84 -16.94 24.11
C SER A 9 -42.79 -17.37 25.24
N HIS A 10 -43.96 -16.73 25.30
CA HIS A 10 -45.14 -17.31 25.92
C HIS A 10 -45.66 -18.46 25.05
N GLY A 11 -45.75 -19.64 25.67
CA GLY A 11 -46.80 -20.65 25.50
C GLY A 11 -47.12 -21.15 24.09
N LYS A 12 -46.67 -22.38 23.79
CA LYS A 12 -47.51 -23.41 23.19
C LYS A 12 -47.06 -24.78 23.70
N LYS A 13 -47.95 -25.45 24.43
CA LYS A 13 -47.85 -26.88 24.75
C LYS A 13 -48.24 -27.64 23.49
N ASP A 14 -47.33 -28.45 22.96
CA ASP A 14 -47.68 -29.70 22.30
C ASP A 14 -46.55 -30.73 22.43
N SER A 15 -46.97 -31.98 22.35
CA SER A 15 -46.43 -33.19 22.96
C SER A 15 -45.24 -33.86 22.25
N SER A 16 -44.21 -34.22 23.02
CA SER A 16 -43.46 -35.49 22.83
C SER A 16 -42.80 -35.89 24.15
N MET A 17 -43.30 -36.95 24.80
CA MET A 17 -42.86 -37.37 26.14
C MET A 17 -41.68 -38.36 26.14
N ASP A 18 -41.09 -38.66 24.97
CA ASP A 18 -40.01 -39.65 24.85
C ASP A 18 -38.59 -39.08 24.99
N ASN A 19 -38.41 -37.75 25.07
CA ASN A 19 -37.07 -37.13 25.19
C ASN A 19 -36.54 -37.00 26.63
N PHE A 20 -37.36 -37.21 27.67
CA PHE A 20 -36.92 -36.98 29.06
C PHE A 20 -35.93 -38.02 29.58
N ALA A 21 -35.94 -39.24 29.05
CA ALA A 21 -35.02 -40.30 29.47
C ALA A 21 -33.61 -40.10 28.90
N GLU A 22 -33.50 -39.68 27.63
CA GLU A 22 -32.21 -39.32 27.01
C GLU A 22 -31.64 -38.03 27.62
N GLU A 23 -32.50 -37.06 27.93
CA GLU A 23 -32.10 -35.81 28.60
C GLU A 23 -31.59 -36.06 30.03
N ALA A 24 -32.24 -36.95 30.79
CA ALA A 24 -31.77 -37.33 32.13
C ALA A 24 -30.47 -38.16 32.09
N GLN A 25 -30.31 -39.05 31.11
CA GLN A 25 -29.09 -39.84 30.93
C GLN A 25 -27.90 -38.96 30.51
N LEU A 26 -28.13 -37.97 29.64
CA LEU A 26 -27.11 -37.01 29.22
C LEU A 26 -26.70 -36.07 30.37
N ILE A 27 -27.66 -35.56 31.15
CA ILE A 27 -27.38 -34.77 32.36
C ILE A 27 -26.63 -35.60 33.41
N SER A 28 -26.94 -36.89 33.55
CA SER A 28 -26.21 -37.83 34.42
C SER A 28 -24.77 -38.09 33.95
N ASN A 29 -24.54 -38.16 32.63
CA ASN A 29 -23.20 -38.32 32.06
C ASN A 29 -22.37 -37.03 32.22
N ILE A 30 -23.00 -35.86 32.11
CA ILE A 30 -22.37 -34.56 32.42
C ILE A 30 -22.01 -34.44 33.90
N ALA A 31 -22.85 -34.96 34.80
CA ALA A 31 -22.60 -34.94 36.24
C ALA A 31 -21.48 -35.90 36.70
N THR A 32 -20.98 -36.77 35.81
CA THR A 32 -19.93 -37.77 36.11
C THR A 32 -18.60 -37.49 35.43
N GLY A 33 -18.48 -36.43 34.61
CA GLY A 33 -17.27 -36.05 33.87
C GLY A 33 -16.68 -34.69 34.29
N GLU A 34 -15.35 -34.62 34.34
CA GLU A 34 -14.47 -33.58 34.90
C GLU A 34 -14.45 -32.22 34.14
N HIS A 35 -15.57 -31.74 33.61
CA HIS A 35 -15.60 -30.47 32.89
C HIS A 35 -16.44 -29.42 33.62
N GLU A 36 -15.76 -28.38 34.14
CA GLU A 36 -16.38 -27.26 34.83
C GLU A 36 -17.21 -26.43 33.82
N ILE A 37 -18.53 -26.48 33.96
CA ILE A 37 -19.43 -25.70 33.09
C ILE A 37 -19.44 -24.25 33.59
N ILE A 38 -19.04 -23.32 32.73
CA ILE A 38 -19.20 -21.88 32.98
C ILE A 38 -20.71 -21.58 33.02
N THR A 39 -21.22 -21.32 34.21
CA THR A 39 -22.63 -20.96 34.45
C THR A 39 -22.79 -19.51 34.94
N ASP A 40 -21.69 -18.84 35.24
CA ASP A 40 -21.71 -17.44 35.68
C ASP A 40 -22.07 -16.51 34.51
N THR A 41 -23.21 -15.81 34.65
CA THR A 41 -23.79 -14.94 33.62
C THR A 41 -22.91 -13.74 33.28
N ASN A 42 -22.07 -13.27 34.22
CA ASN A 42 -21.15 -12.16 33.95
C ASN A 42 -19.98 -12.65 33.09
N THR A 43 -19.39 -13.79 33.44
CA THR A 43 -18.33 -14.45 32.66
C THR A 43 -18.79 -14.75 31.23
N LEU A 44 -20.00 -15.29 31.06
CA LEU A 44 -20.57 -15.53 29.72
C LEU A 44 -20.72 -14.25 28.90
N ARG A 45 -21.10 -13.14 29.54
CA ARG A 45 -21.23 -11.83 28.88
C ARG A 45 -19.87 -11.26 28.47
N GLU A 46 -18.84 -11.46 29.30
CA GLU A 46 -17.47 -11.06 28.99
C GLU A 46 -16.93 -11.82 27.79
N ILE A 47 -17.10 -13.15 27.76
CA ILE A 47 -16.73 -14.00 26.62
C ILE A 47 -17.45 -13.54 25.35
N GLN A 48 -18.77 -13.29 25.44
CA GLN A 48 -19.56 -12.82 24.31
C GLN A 48 -19.07 -11.46 23.78
N ASN A 49 -18.77 -10.50 24.66
CA ASN A 49 -18.25 -9.20 24.27
C ASN A 49 -16.86 -9.32 23.61
N HIS A 50 -16.01 -10.19 24.15
CA HIS A 50 -14.70 -10.47 23.58
C HIS A 50 -14.81 -11.06 22.17
N PHE A 51 -15.72 -12.04 21.97
CA PHE A 51 -16.02 -12.60 20.66
C PHE A 51 -16.50 -11.53 19.66
N ILE A 52 -17.45 -10.67 20.07
CA ILE A 52 -17.96 -9.58 19.21
C ILE A 52 -16.83 -8.62 18.81
N GLN A 53 -15.92 -8.30 19.73
CA GLN A 53 -14.77 -7.44 19.43
C GLN A 53 -13.82 -8.08 18.40
N ILE A 54 -13.52 -9.37 18.56
CA ILE A 54 -12.70 -10.14 17.62
C ILE A 54 -13.37 -10.15 16.24
N CYS A 55 -14.62 -10.60 16.13
CA CYS A 55 -15.34 -10.67 14.87
C CYS A 55 -15.52 -9.29 14.21
N GLY A 56 -15.81 -8.25 15.01
CA GLY A 56 -15.92 -6.88 14.52
C GLY A 56 -14.61 -6.40 13.87
N ARG A 57 -13.46 -6.71 14.49
CA ARG A 57 -12.14 -6.40 13.95
C ARG A 57 -11.94 -7.07 12.58
N TYR A 58 -12.14 -8.38 12.49
CA TYR A 58 -11.90 -9.13 11.23
C TYR A 58 -12.92 -8.79 10.13
N SER A 59 -14.18 -8.54 10.47
CA SER A 59 -15.17 -8.07 9.49
C SER A 59 -14.80 -6.71 8.89
N GLU A 60 -14.19 -5.81 9.67
CA GLU A 60 -13.66 -4.56 9.12
C GLU A 60 -12.46 -4.79 8.19
N LEU A 61 -11.62 -5.80 8.45
CA LEU A 61 -10.49 -6.16 7.58
C LEU A 61 -10.98 -6.65 6.21
N ASP A 62 -12.03 -7.48 6.19
CA ASP A 62 -12.61 -8.00 4.93
C ASP A 62 -13.22 -6.90 4.05
N HIS A 63 -13.81 -5.87 4.66
CA HIS A 63 -14.51 -4.81 3.91
C HIS A 63 -13.60 -3.70 3.38
N LYS A 64 -12.40 -3.53 3.93
CA LYS A 64 -11.51 -2.40 3.61
C LYS A 64 -10.41 -2.71 2.58
N ASN A 65 -10.39 -3.92 2.00
CA ASN A 65 -9.45 -4.38 0.97
C ASN A 65 -7.97 -4.14 1.31
N PHE A 66 -7.27 -5.13 1.89
CA PHE A 66 -5.83 -5.44 1.63
C PHE A 66 -5.48 -6.81 2.24
N LEU A 67 -6.22 -7.87 1.87
CA LEU A 67 -5.84 -9.24 2.22
C LEU A 67 -4.98 -9.83 1.11
N TYR A 68 -3.69 -10.02 1.39
CA TYR A 68 -2.80 -10.74 0.50
C TYR A 68 -2.83 -12.23 0.85
N GLN A 69 -3.22 -13.08 -0.09
CA GLN A 69 -3.36 -14.53 0.08
C GLN A 69 -2.10 -15.27 -0.40
N ARG A 70 -1.64 -16.26 0.38
CA ARG A 70 -0.60 -17.21 -0.01
C ARG A 70 -1.04 -18.63 0.16
N TYR A 71 -0.77 -19.43 -0.84
CA TYR A 71 -0.85 -20.87 -0.71
C TYR A 71 0.38 -21.44 0.02
N ALA A 72 0.14 -22.14 1.11
CA ALA A 72 1.14 -22.75 1.98
C ALA A 72 1.00 -24.27 1.99
N GLU A 73 2.14 -24.94 2.06
CA GLU A 73 2.21 -26.40 2.10
C GLU A 73 3.22 -26.82 3.18
N SER A 74 2.85 -27.78 4.03
CA SER A 74 3.71 -28.33 5.07
C SER A 74 3.48 -29.84 5.18
N GLY A 75 4.27 -30.62 4.44
CA GLY A 75 4.03 -32.06 4.30
C GLY A 75 2.79 -32.31 3.45
N ASP A 76 1.83 -33.07 3.98
CA ASP A 76 0.57 -33.40 3.30
C ASP A 76 -0.57 -32.40 3.59
N ILE A 77 -0.27 -31.28 4.28
CA ILE A 77 -1.24 -30.26 4.65
C ILE A 77 -1.06 -29.04 3.73
N TYR A 78 -2.18 -28.57 3.19
CA TYR A 78 -2.25 -27.46 2.23
C TYR A 78 -3.28 -26.44 2.71
N GLY A 79 -2.96 -25.15 2.58
CA GLY A 79 -3.85 -24.09 3.05
C GLY A 79 -3.54 -22.72 2.47
N ASP A 80 -4.39 -21.76 2.80
CA ASP A 80 -4.21 -20.36 2.44
C ASP A 80 -3.86 -19.53 3.68
N VAL A 81 -2.93 -18.61 3.51
CA VAL A 81 -2.46 -17.69 4.54
C VAL A 81 -2.71 -16.27 4.08
N TYR A 82 -3.54 -15.56 4.82
CA TYR A 82 -3.95 -14.20 4.52
C TYR A 82 -3.20 -13.24 5.42
N PHE A 83 -2.65 -12.20 4.80
CA PHE A 83 -1.91 -11.15 5.47
C PHE A 83 -2.69 -9.83 5.38
N HIS A 84 -2.71 -9.09 6.48
CA HIS A 84 -3.21 -7.73 6.56
C HIS A 84 -2.13 -6.85 7.22
N ASN A 85 -1.71 -5.78 6.54
CA ASN A 85 -0.62 -4.88 6.97
C ASN A 85 0.65 -5.66 7.39
N ALA A 86 1.12 -6.57 6.53
CA ALA A 86 2.27 -7.46 6.78
C ALA A 86 2.12 -8.48 7.93
N LYS A 87 1.03 -8.46 8.68
CA LYS A 87 0.77 -9.41 9.77
C LYS A 87 -0.17 -10.49 9.26
N VAL A 88 0.00 -11.72 9.74
CA VAL A 88 -0.97 -12.75 9.41
C VAL A 88 -2.29 -12.38 10.10
N SER A 89 -3.38 -12.42 9.34
CA SER A 89 -4.73 -12.19 9.87
C SER A 89 -5.50 -13.50 9.96
N LEU A 90 -5.29 -14.38 9.00
CA LEU A 90 -6.04 -15.63 8.86
C LEU A 90 -5.17 -16.72 8.22
N VAL A 91 -5.25 -17.94 8.74
CA VAL A 91 -4.75 -19.16 8.09
C VAL A 91 -5.93 -20.10 7.91
N SER A 92 -6.19 -20.54 6.69
CA SER A 92 -7.23 -21.51 6.38
C SER A 92 -6.65 -22.78 5.78
N TRP A 93 -7.20 -23.95 6.13
CA TRP A 93 -6.81 -25.23 5.51
C TRP A 93 -7.90 -26.28 5.68
N HIS A 94 -7.72 -27.39 4.98
CA HIS A 94 -8.58 -28.57 5.05
C HIS A 94 -7.81 -29.72 5.71
N ASP A 95 -8.38 -30.34 6.75
CA ASP A 95 -7.83 -31.54 7.38
C ASP A 95 -8.96 -32.44 7.90
N GLU A 96 -9.20 -33.58 7.25
CA GLU A 96 -10.25 -34.53 7.65
C GLU A 96 -9.87 -35.34 8.90
N ALA A 97 -8.60 -35.39 9.28
CA ALA A 97 -8.13 -36.22 10.40
C ALA A 97 -8.45 -35.60 11.77
N LEU A 98 -8.73 -34.29 11.82
CA LEU A 98 -8.96 -33.52 13.06
C LEU A 98 -10.44 -33.45 13.49
N GLY A 99 -11.29 -34.34 12.97
CA GLY A 99 -12.57 -34.70 13.58
C GLY A 99 -13.78 -33.83 13.25
N LEU A 100 -13.62 -32.76 12.47
CA LEU A 100 -14.70 -32.02 11.80
C LEU A 100 -14.45 -32.11 10.30
N ASN A 101 -15.48 -32.14 9.45
CA ASN A 101 -15.33 -32.21 7.98
C ASN A 101 -14.59 -30.97 7.41
N GLY A 102 -13.27 -30.93 7.59
CA GLY A 102 -12.35 -30.46 6.57
C GLY A 102 -12.22 -28.95 6.40
N SER A 103 -12.52 -28.08 7.34
CA SER A 103 -12.12 -26.67 7.16
C SER A 103 -11.88 -25.97 8.48
N TYR A 104 -10.66 -25.46 8.61
CA TYR A 104 -10.23 -24.66 9.74
C TYR A 104 -9.85 -23.28 9.25
N GLN A 105 -10.19 -22.27 10.06
CA GLN A 105 -9.78 -20.88 9.89
C GLN A 105 -9.26 -20.39 11.24
N CYS A 106 -7.95 -20.12 11.32
CA CYS A 106 -7.31 -19.59 12.50
C CYS A 106 -7.02 -18.11 12.31
N TYR A 107 -7.54 -17.28 13.21
CA TYR A 107 -7.33 -15.84 13.22
C TYR A 107 -6.26 -15.47 14.22
N PHE A 108 -5.39 -14.52 13.84
CA PHE A 108 -4.18 -14.18 14.59
C PHE A 108 -4.16 -12.72 15.04
N ASP A 109 -3.79 -12.48 16.30
CA ASP A 109 -3.57 -11.12 16.79
C ASP A 109 -2.27 -10.48 16.29
N GLU A 110 -2.02 -9.26 16.77
CA GLU A 110 -0.83 -8.48 16.43
C GLU A 110 0.51 -9.10 16.88
N ASN A 111 0.46 -10.08 17.79
CA ASN A 111 1.60 -10.85 18.28
C ASN A 111 1.75 -12.20 17.56
N SER A 112 0.94 -12.46 16.53
CA SER A 112 0.88 -13.75 15.83
C SER A 112 0.43 -14.91 16.73
N GLU A 113 -0.42 -14.62 17.73
CA GLU A 113 -1.08 -15.64 18.54
C GLU A 113 -2.51 -15.88 18.05
N VAL A 114 -2.93 -17.16 18.07
CA VAL A 114 -4.26 -17.55 17.60
C VAL A 114 -5.30 -17.11 18.63
N VAL A 115 -6.19 -16.21 18.21
CA VAL A 115 -7.25 -15.65 19.07
C VAL A 115 -8.63 -16.23 18.80
N LEU A 116 -8.81 -16.87 17.64
CA LEU A 116 -10.06 -17.48 17.25
C LEU A 116 -9.78 -18.61 16.27
N ILE A 117 -10.44 -19.74 16.47
CA ILE A 117 -10.46 -20.83 15.50
C ILE A 117 -11.91 -21.01 15.08
N GLU A 118 -12.19 -20.92 13.79
CA GLU A 118 -13.45 -21.34 13.22
C GLU A 118 -13.26 -22.71 12.56
N GLY A 119 -13.96 -23.72 13.10
CA GLY A 119 -14.12 -25.02 12.48
C GLY A 119 -15.44 -25.04 11.72
N PHE A 120 -15.38 -25.27 10.42
CA PHE A 120 -16.57 -25.39 9.58
C PHE A 120 -16.84 -26.86 9.26
N ASN A 121 -18.06 -27.31 9.51
CA ASN A 121 -18.53 -28.64 9.17
C ASN A 121 -19.81 -28.53 8.32
N HIS A 122 -19.93 -29.34 7.29
CA HIS A 122 -21.16 -29.50 6.55
C HIS A 122 -21.45 -30.96 6.21
N ASP A 123 -22.74 -31.31 6.18
CA ASP A 123 -23.24 -32.59 5.66
C ASP A 123 -23.91 -32.44 4.28
N GLY A 124 -23.83 -31.24 3.69
CA GLY A 124 -24.46 -30.90 2.41
C GLY A 124 -25.90 -30.38 2.51
N GLN A 125 -26.53 -30.45 3.69
CA GLN A 125 -27.85 -29.86 3.97
C GLN A 125 -27.78 -28.80 5.07
N THR A 126 -26.93 -29.04 6.06
CA THR A 126 -26.69 -28.17 7.21
C THR A 126 -25.23 -27.74 7.23
N CYS A 127 -24.98 -26.51 7.69
CA CYS A 127 -23.66 -26.04 8.07
C CYS A 127 -23.61 -25.84 9.58
N MET A 128 -22.46 -26.16 10.14
CA MET A 128 -22.13 -25.89 11.53
C MET A 128 -20.78 -25.19 11.56
N ALA A 129 -20.76 -23.94 12.01
CA ALA A 129 -19.54 -23.22 12.32
C ALA A 129 -19.34 -23.28 13.84
N THR A 130 -18.19 -23.76 14.29
CA THR A 130 -17.81 -23.74 15.70
C THR A 130 -16.61 -22.84 15.91
N TYR A 131 -16.78 -21.84 16.75
CA TYR A 131 -15.75 -20.91 17.14
C TYR A 131 -15.11 -21.36 18.45
N TYR A 132 -13.79 -21.56 18.47
CA TYR A 132 -13.03 -21.88 19.67
C TYR A 132 -12.26 -20.65 20.12
N ILE A 133 -12.57 -20.20 21.33
CA ILE A 133 -12.00 -18.97 21.90
C ILE A 133 -11.12 -19.37 23.10
N PRO A 134 -9.81 -19.08 23.08
CA PRO A 134 -8.99 -19.22 24.27
C PRO A 134 -9.47 -18.22 25.34
N TRP A 135 -9.81 -18.72 26.52
CA TRP A 135 -10.26 -17.91 27.66
C TRP A 135 -9.59 -18.41 28.94
N ASN A 136 -8.62 -17.64 29.45
CA ASN A 136 -7.71 -18.06 30.50
C ASN A 136 -6.97 -19.37 30.12
N SER A 137 -7.07 -20.40 30.95
CA SER A 137 -6.49 -21.73 30.70
C SER A 137 -7.45 -22.69 29.99
N ASN A 138 -8.64 -22.21 29.61
CA ASN A 138 -9.71 -23.00 29.01
C ASN A 138 -9.96 -22.59 27.55
N ILE A 139 -10.59 -23.49 26.79
CA ILE A 139 -11.07 -23.22 25.44
C ILE A 139 -12.59 -23.23 25.48
N VAL A 140 -13.21 -22.13 25.04
CA VAL A 140 -14.67 -21.99 25.05
C VAL A 140 -15.20 -22.16 23.63
N PRO A 141 -15.94 -23.25 23.34
CA PRO A 141 -16.57 -23.44 22.05
C PRO A 141 -17.89 -22.63 21.96
N PHE A 142 -18.12 -22.02 20.81
CA PHE A 142 -19.37 -21.37 20.44
C PHE A 142 -19.83 -21.90 19.09
N THR A 143 -20.87 -22.72 19.09
CA THR A 143 -21.37 -23.35 17.87
C THR A 143 -22.58 -22.61 17.32
N TYR A 144 -22.54 -22.41 16.01
CA TYR A 144 -23.58 -21.82 15.22
C TYR A 144 -24.06 -22.86 14.18
N MET A 145 -25.35 -23.20 14.18
CA MET A 145 -25.97 -24.10 13.19
C MET A 145 -26.87 -23.32 12.23
N GLY A 146 -26.69 -23.55 10.93
CA GLY A 146 -27.53 -22.98 9.88
C GLY A 146 -27.90 -24.01 8.82
N GLU A 147 -28.93 -23.72 8.03
CA GLU A 147 -29.25 -24.48 6.82
C GLU A 147 -28.48 -23.90 5.64
N PHE A 148 -27.94 -24.76 4.77
CA PHE A 148 -27.42 -24.29 3.49
C PHE A 148 -28.58 -23.72 2.66
N PRO A 149 -28.50 -22.46 2.23
CA PRO A 149 -29.59 -21.86 1.51
C PRO A 149 -29.69 -22.48 0.11
N LYS A 150 -30.87 -22.99 -0.25
CA LYS A 150 -31.16 -23.47 -1.62
C LYS A 150 -30.96 -22.39 -2.70
N ASN A 151 -30.87 -21.12 -2.31
CA ASN A 151 -30.79 -19.95 -3.21
C ASN A 151 -29.58 -19.02 -2.94
N GLY A 152 -28.53 -19.48 -2.25
CA GLY A 152 -27.29 -18.70 -2.05
C GLY A 152 -27.34 -17.56 -1.02
N LYS A 153 -28.44 -17.38 -0.27
CA LYS A 153 -28.53 -16.43 0.86
C LYS A 153 -28.65 -17.17 2.19
N GLN A 154 -27.56 -17.27 2.95
CA GLN A 154 -27.54 -17.98 4.23
C GLN A 154 -28.52 -17.32 5.21
N THR A 155 -29.44 -18.11 5.76
CA THR A 155 -30.33 -17.68 6.84
C THR A 155 -29.88 -18.33 8.11
N PHE A 156 -29.43 -17.51 9.04
CA PHE A 156 -28.95 -17.95 10.32
C PHE A 156 -30.11 -17.98 11.34
N SER A 157 -30.53 -19.17 11.82
CA SER A 157 -31.34 -19.31 13.04
C SER A 157 -30.56 -18.83 14.26
N GLY A 158 -31.17 -18.05 15.16
CA GLY A 158 -30.47 -17.35 16.24
C GLY A 158 -29.45 -18.21 17.00
N ALA A 159 -28.31 -17.61 17.36
CA ALA A 159 -27.24 -18.32 18.05
C ALA A 159 -27.71 -18.82 19.41
N SER A 160 -27.66 -20.14 19.64
CA SER A 160 -27.89 -20.76 20.94
C SER A 160 -26.61 -21.41 21.43
N TYR A 161 -26.18 -21.07 22.65
CA TYR A 161 -25.19 -21.86 23.37
C TYR A 161 -25.78 -23.25 23.65
N ASP A 162 -25.50 -24.23 22.79
CA ASP A 162 -25.97 -25.59 22.99
C ASP A 162 -25.01 -26.32 23.94
N LYS A 163 -25.41 -26.40 25.21
CA LYS A 163 -24.71 -27.17 26.25
C LYS A 163 -24.46 -28.64 25.88
N ARG A 164 -25.20 -29.21 24.91
CA ARG A 164 -25.05 -30.62 24.50
C ARG A 164 -23.84 -30.84 23.58
N ILE A 165 -23.48 -29.85 22.77
CA ILE A 165 -22.33 -29.92 21.84
C ILE A 165 -20.99 -29.87 22.61
N ALA A 166 -20.98 -29.21 23.77
CA ALA A 166 -19.83 -29.17 24.67
C ALA A 166 -19.43 -30.54 25.27
N ALA A 167 -20.31 -31.57 25.18
CA ALA A 167 -20.13 -32.84 25.87
C ALA A 167 -20.01 -34.08 24.95
N SER A 168 -20.24 -33.97 23.64
CA SER A 168 -20.25 -35.14 22.73
C SER A 168 -19.34 -35.06 21.50
N GLY A 169 -18.65 -33.94 21.27
CA GLY A 169 -17.81 -33.74 20.08
C GLY A 169 -16.88 -32.52 20.17
N THR A 170 -16.54 -32.12 21.40
CA THR A 170 -15.69 -30.98 21.68
C THR A 170 -14.25 -31.30 21.33
N LEU A 171 -13.72 -30.49 20.42
CA LEU A 171 -12.29 -30.32 20.16
C LEU A 171 -11.58 -30.20 21.52
N GLY A 172 -10.82 -31.23 21.89
CA GLY A 172 -10.10 -31.28 23.15
C GLY A 172 -8.95 -30.27 23.18
N THR A 173 -8.32 -30.10 24.34
CA THR A 173 -7.09 -29.28 24.44
C THR A 173 -6.00 -29.79 23.48
N ASP A 174 -5.90 -31.11 23.30
CA ASP A 174 -4.95 -31.73 22.38
C ASP A 174 -5.26 -31.40 20.91
N ASP A 175 -6.54 -31.45 20.52
CA ASP A 175 -6.98 -31.08 19.17
C ASP A 175 -6.73 -29.59 18.92
N TYR A 176 -7.04 -28.72 19.89
CA TYR A 176 -6.80 -27.28 19.78
C TYR A 176 -5.31 -26.99 19.60
N ASN A 177 -4.46 -27.59 20.43
CA ASN A 177 -3.01 -27.44 20.33
C ASN A 177 -2.49 -27.95 18.98
N THR A 178 -3.08 -29.02 18.45
CA THR A 178 -2.74 -29.56 17.13
C THR A 178 -3.14 -28.58 16.01
N ILE A 179 -4.34 -28.02 16.06
CA ILE A 179 -4.81 -27.02 15.10
C ILE A 179 -3.93 -25.77 15.14
N VAL A 180 -3.63 -25.23 16.32
CA VAL A 180 -2.75 -24.07 16.48
C VAL A 180 -1.35 -24.38 15.95
N ALA A 181 -0.80 -25.56 16.25
CA ALA A 181 0.50 -25.98 15.72
C ALA A 181 0.49 -26.08 14.20
N THR A 182 -0.57 -26.62 13.60
CA THR A 182 -0.73 -26.70 12.13
C THR A 182 -0.84 -25.32 11.50
N ALA A 183 -1.66 -24.42 12.08
CA ALA A 183 -1.78 -23.04 11.60
C ALA A 183 -0.43 -22.31 11.64
N LYS A 184 0.33 -22.46 12.74
CA LYS A 184 1.69 -21.89 12.87
C LYS A 184 2.68 -22.51 11.87
N LYS A 185 2.58 -23.81 11.58
CA LYS A 185 3.40 -24.46 10.53
C LYS A 185 3.09 -23.91 9.15
N LEU A 186 1.81 -23.80 8.76
CA LEU A 186 1.40 -23.23 7.48
C LEU A 186 1.80 -21.76 7.35
N LEU A 187 1.66 -20.98 8.43
CA LEU A 187 2.19 -19.61 8.51
C LEU A 187 3.69 -19.58 8.24
N ASN A 188 4.48 -20.39 8.95
CA ASN A 188 5.92 -20.44 8.75
C ASN A 188 6.27 -20.87 7.31
N ALA A 189 5.60 -21.89 6.77
CA ALA A 189 5.78 -22.31 5.38
C ALA A 189 5.44 -21.20 4.38
N ALA A 190 4.37 -20.43 4.61
CA ALA A 190 4.01 -19.28 3.81
C ALA A 190 5.08 -18.17 3.88
N LEU A 191 5.70 -17.98 5.05
CA LEU A 191 6.77 -17.01 5.25
C LEU A 191 8.07 -17.47 4.56
N GLU A 192 8.41 -18.75 4.68
CA GLU A 192 9.63 -19.40 4.17
C GLU A 192 9.64 -19.65 2.66
N LYS A 193 8.48 -19.74 1.99
CA LYS A 193 8.45 -19.87 0.53
C LYS A 193 9.24 -18.72 -0.13
N ASN A 194 10.36 -19.11 -0.74
CA ASN A 194 11.32 -18.29 -1.48
C ASN A 194 10.80 -17.86 -2.87
N GLU A 195 9.50 -17.77 -3.06
CA GLU A 195 8.93 -17.23 -4.29
C GLU A 195 8.94 -15.69 -4.21
N ALA A 196 9.35 -15.05 -5.30
CA ALA A 196 9.33 -13.59 -5.41
C ALA A 196 7.87 -13.12 -5.39
N THR A 197 7.40 -12.68 -4.23
CA THR A 197 6.03 -12.17 -4.10
C THR A 197 6.00 -10.66 -4.32
N PHE A 198 4.83 -10.16 -4.70
CA PHE A 198 4.53 -8.74 -4.58
C PHE A 198 4.92 -8.24 -3.18
N GLY A 199 5.68 -7.14 -3.10
CA GLY A 199 6.21 -6.58 -1.85
C GLY A 199 7.56 -7.14 -1.36
N SER A 200 8.05 -8.29 -1.86
CA SER A 200 9.39 -8.79 -1.52
C SER A 200 10.48 -7.95 -2.18
N ARG A 201 11.54 -7.63 -1.43
CA ARG A 201 12.67 -6.79 -1.79
C ARG A 201 13.95 -7.48 -1.34
N TYR A 202 14.89 -7.60 -2.25
CA TYR A 202 16.19 -8.16 -1.96
C TYR A 202 17.18 -7.06 -1.62
N TYR A 203 18.04 -7.32 -0.65
CA TYR A 203 19.05 -6.39 -0.21
C TYR A 203 20.39 -7.10 -0.08
N VAL A 204 21.44 -6.38 -0.43
CA VAL A 204 22.82 -6.72 -0.09
C VAL A 204 23.35 -5.67 0.86
N GLY A 205 24.15 -6.06 1.82
CA GLY A 205 24.58 -5.12 2.84
C GLY A 205 25.72 -5.58 3.70
N THR A 206 26.01 -4.79 4.73
CA THR A 206 27.00 -5.13 5.75
C THR A 206 26.52 -4.76 7.14
N ILE A 207 26.98 -5.51 8.14
CA ILE A 207 26.99 -5.11 9.55
C ILE A 207 28.45 -4.89 9.96
N ALA A 208 28.73 -3.82 10.70
CA ALA A 208 30.05 -3.38 11.12
C ALA A 208 31.06 -3.19 9.97
N GLU A 209 30.57 -2.86 8.76
CA GLU A 209 31.37 -2.74 7.52
C GLU A 209 32.18 -4.01 7.18
N LYS A 210 31.86 -5.13 7.84
CA LYS A 210 32.70 -6.34 7.83
C LYS A 210 31.89 -7.58 7.51
N TYR A 211 30.70 -7.70 8.07
CA TYR A 211 29.87 -8.88 7.94
C TYR A 211 28.89 -8.68 6.79
N ALA A 212 29.22 -9.23 5.62
CA ALA A 212 28.34 -9.20 4.45
C ALA A 212 27.05 -9.97 4.72
N ILE A 213 25.92 -9.36 4.38
CA ILE A 213 24.59 -9.91 4.58
C ILE A 213 23.74 -9.81 3.31
N GLN A 214 22.84 -10.78 3.18
CA GLN A 214 21.77 -10.82 2.18
C GLN A 214 20.45 -10.78 2.95
N ALA A 215 19.54 -9.89 2.56
CA ALA A 215 18.21 -9.83 3.17
C ALA A 215 17.11 -9.96 2.13
N ASN A 216 16.06 -10.69 2.49
CA ASN A 216 14.79 -10.73 1.80
C ASN A 216 13.76 -10.10 2.73
N LEU A 217 13.47 -8.82 2.50
CA LEU A 217 12.54 -8.04 3.30
C LEU A 217 11.27 -7.78 2.50
N ARG A 218 10.16 -7.71 3.21
CA ARG A 218 8.85 -7.40 2.69
C ARG A 218 8.35 -6.17 3.42
N LEU A 219 7.89 -5.20 2.65
CA LEU A 219 7.37 -3.95 3.17
C LEU A 219 5.89 -3.86 2.81
N TYR A 220 5.06 -3.60 3.82
CA TYR A 220 3.63 -3.37 3.68
C TYR A 220 3.23 -2.25 4.63
N ASP A 221 2.65 -1.17 4.10
CA ASP A 221 2.43 0.08 4.83
C ASP A 221 3.70 0.50 5.59
N SER A 222 3.59 0.67 6.91
CA SER A 222 4.65 1.00 7.86
C SER A 222 5.34 -0.22 8.46
N SER A 223 5.05 -1.45 8.02
CA SER A 223 5.62 -2.67 8.60
C SER A 223 6.65 -3.31 7.66
N ILE A 224 7.78 -3.73 8.23
CA ILE A 224 8.82 -4.54 7.56
C ILE A 224 8.88 -5.90 8.22
N HIS A 225 8.90 -6.97 7.42
CA HIS A 225 9.25 -8.29 7.92
C HIS A 225 10.06 -9.05 6.88
N GLY A 226 10.80 -10.07 7.29
CA GLY A 226 11.55 -10.89 6.37
C GLY A 226 12.63 -11.66 7.08
N GLN A 227 13.66 -11.99 6.32
CA GLN A 227 14.81 -12.69 6.84
C GLN A 227 16.08 -12.12 6.26
N TYR A 228 17.18 -12.32 6.98
CA TYR A 228 18.50 -12.06 6.46
C TYR A 228 19.47 -13.14 6.94
N HIS A 229 20.57 -13.29 6.23
CA HIS A 229 21.65 -14.18 6.63
C HIS A 229 23.00 -13.57 6.26
N TYR A 230 24.04 -14.00 6.98
CA TYR A 230 25.41 -13.67 6.60
C TYR A 230 25.84 -14.59 5.47
N GLU A 231 26.55 -14.05 4.47
CA GLU A 231 26.94 -14.82 3.27
C GLU A 231 27.80 -16.06 3.57
N ASN A 232 28.48 -16.07 4.72
CA ASN A 232 29.36 -17.15 5.17
C ASN A 232 28.74 -18.04 6.26
N THR A 233 27.42 -17.96 6.47
CA THR A 233 26.72 -18.74 7.50
C THR A 233 25.53 -19.49 6.91
N ASN A 234 25.31 -20.72 7.38
CA ASN A 234 24.15 -21.53 6.98
C ASN A 234 22.94 -21.31 7.89
N ARG A 235 22.72 -20.08 8.37
CA ARG A 235 21.63 -19.75 9.29
C ARG A 235 20.95 -18.46 8.88
N SER A 236 19.62 -18.51 8.81
CA SER A 236 18.76 -17.35 8.59
C SER A 236 18.33 -16.79 9.95
N LEU A 237 18.13 -15.48 9.99
CA LEU A 237 17.56 -14.78 11.13
C LEU A 237 16.32 -14.04 10.65
N SER A 238 15.25 -14.12 11.44
CA SER A 238 14.01 -13.41 11.18
C SER A 238 14.17 -11.95 11.59
N ILE A 239 13.66 -11.04 10.76
CA ILE A 239 13.59 -9.61 11.08
C ILE A 239 12.14 -9.17 10.95
N TYR A 240 11.66 -8.39 11.91
CA TYR A 240 10.35 -7.75 11.85
C TYR A 240 10.36 -6.39 12.54
N GLY A 241 9.55 -5.45 12.08
CA GLY A 241 9.47 -4.13 12.69
C GLY A 241 8.71 -3.14 11.84
N GLU A 242 9.04 -1.86 12.00
CA GLU A 242 8.27 -0.77 11.43
C GLU A 242 9.16 0.31 10.80
N VAL A 243 8.60 1.00 9.80
CA VAL A 243 9.10 2.26 9.25
C VAL A 243 8.06 3.34 9.47
N SER A 244 8.48 4.45 10.07
CA SER A 244 7.63 5.63 10.27
C SER A 244 8.43 6.89 9.99
N ASP A 245 7.92 7.74 9.11
CA ASP A 245 8.55 9.00 8.69
C ASP A 245 10.04 8.83 8.27
N GLY A 246 10.36 7.73 7.60
CA GLY A 246 11.71 7.39 7.17
C GLY A 246 12.62 6.85 8.29
N SER A 247 12.15 6.77 9.54
CA SER A 247 12.84 6.08 10.63
C SER A 247 12.48 4.60 10.63
N VAL A 248 13.47 3.72 10.88
CA VAL A 248 13.33 2.26 10.87
C VAL A 248 13.61 1.69 12.26
N GLN A 249 12.74 0.81 12.73
CA GLN A 249 12.88 0.10 14.01
C GLN A 249 12.55 -1.37 13.80
N LEU A 250 13.57 -2.24 13.75
CA LEU A 250 13.40 -3.68 13.54
C LEU A 250 13.92 -4.48 14.73
N ARG A 251 13.37 -5.67 14.89
CA ARG A 251 13.77 -6.70 15.84
C ARG A 251 14.23 -7.93 15.08
N GLU A 252 15.36 -8.47 15.53
CA GLU A 252 15.95 -9.70 15.03
C GLU A 252 15.60 -10.85 15.98
N THR A 253 15.10 -11.97 15.44
CA THR A 253 14.78 -13.17 16.19
C THR A 253 15.36 -14.43 15.56
N ASN A 254 15.68 -15.41 16.41
CA ASN A 254 15.97 -16.75 15.96
C ASN A 254 14.65 -17.41 15.47
N PRO A 255 14.56 -17.88 14.22
CA PRO A 255 13.32 -18.47 13.70
C PRO A 255 12.90 -19.74 14.44
N GLU A 256 13.82 -20.49 15.05
CA GLU A 256 13.52 -21.75 15.75
C GLU A 256 13.03 -21.51 17.19
N THR A 257 13.63 -20.55 17.90
CA THR A 257 13.34 -20.32 19.33
C THR A 257 12.48 -19.08 19.59
N ASN A 258 12.31 -18.23 18.57
CA ASN A 258 11.71 -16.90 18.65
C ASN A 258 12.41 -15.95 19.65
N GLU A 259 13.62 -16.30 20.10
CA GLU A 259 14.39 -15.45 21.01
C GLU A 259 14.92 -14.22 20.27
N VAL A 260 14.82 -13.07 20.93
CA VAL A 260 15.37 -11.80 20.42
C VAL A 260 16.89 -11.85 20.47
N THR A 261 17.53 -11.66 19.33
CA THR A 261 18.98 -11.74 19.17
C THR A 261 19.61 -10.37 18.88
N GLY A 262 18.81 -9.44 18.35
CA GLY A 262 19.23 -8.07 18.09
C GLY A 262 18.08 -7.11 17.75
N HIS A 263 18.45 -5.86 17.50
CA HIS A 263 17.57 -4.78 17.10
C HIS A 263 18.25 -3.93 16.03
N PHE A 264 17.51 -3.46 15.04
CA PHE A 264 18.00 -2.49 14.06
C PHE A 264 17.27 -1.16 14.30
N THR A 265 18.02 -0.06 14.35
CA THR A 265 17.45 1.30 14.35
C THR A 265 18.13 2.10 13.26
N GLY A 266 17.38 2.76 12.39
CA GLY A 266 17.99 3.42 11.25
C GLY A 266 17.06 4.32 10.46
N THR A 267 17.43 4.53 9.21
CA THR A 267 16.69 5.34 8.24
C THR A 267 16.40 4.53 6.98
N PHE A 268 15.23 4.77 6.41
CA PHE A 268 14.77 4.25 5.13
C PHE A 268 14.87 5.37 4.09
N SER A 269 15.76 5.22 3.12
CA SER A 269 16.07 6.22 2.11
C SER A 269 15.18 6.10 0.88
N ALA A 270 15.06 7.21 0.13
CA ALA A 270 14.25 7.31 -1.08
C ALA A 270 14.66 6.33 -2.18
N ASP A 271 15.94 5.98 -2.23
CA ASP A 271 16.48 4.98 -3.16
C ASP A 271 16.19 3.53 -2.74
N GLY A 272 15.48 3.33 -1.62
CA GLY A 272 15.17 2.04 -1.04
C GLY A 272 16.21 1.54 -0.04
N SER A 273 17.36 2.21 0.13
CA SER A 273 18.38 1.77 1.08
C SER A 273 17.94 1.90 2.54
N ILE A 274 18.46 1.01 3.39
CA ILE A 274 18.23 1.04 4.85
C ILE A 274 19.58 1.14 5.53
N SER A 275 19.81 2.13 6.38
CA SER A 275 21.09 2.28 7.09
C SER A 275 20.90 2.75 8.51
N GLY A 276 21.80 2.37 9.42
CA GLY A 276 21.72 2.77 10.83
C GLY A 276 22.60 1.93 11.74
N SER A 277 22.08 1.61 12.92
CA SER A 277 22.75 0.84 13.96
C SER A 277 21.99 -0.46 14.27
N TRP A 278 22.73 -1.56 14.32
CA TRP A 278 22.33 -2.82 14.91
C TRP A 278 22.78 -2.87 16.37
N PHE A 279 21.91 -3.36 17.24
CA PHE A 279 22.16 -3.60 18.65
C PHE A 279 21.99 -5.08 18.95
N ASN A 280 22.79 -5.62 19.86
CA ASN A 280 22.51 -6.95 20.41
C ASN A 280 21.26 -6.93 21.31
N ALA A 281 20.76 -8.11 21.70
CA ALA A 281 19.51 -8.27 22.45
C ALA A 281 19.39 -7.41 23.73
N ASP A 282 20.48 -7.21 24.47
CA ASP A 282 20.50 -6.37 25.69
C ASP A 282 20.87 -4.90 25.43
N LYS A 283 21.10 -4.54 24.16
CA LYS A 283 21.50 -3.22 23.67
C LYS A 283 22.82 -2.68 24.23
N THR A 284 23.71 -3.53 24.72
CA THR A 284 25.04 -3.14 25.22
C THR A 284 26.09 -2.99 24.12
N LYS A 285 25.86 -3.59 22.96
CA LYS A 285 26.75 -3.53 21.79
C LYS A 285 26.01 -2.93 20.61
N GLU A 286 26.65 -1.96 19.97
CA GLU A 286 26.16 -1.26 18.79
C GLU A 286 27.13 -1.47 17.61
N LEU A 287 26.60 -1.73 16.42
CA LEU A 287 27.36 -1.88 15.18
C LEU A 287 26.63 -1.17 14.04
N PRO A 288 27.30 -0.40 13.17
CA PRO A 288 26.63 0.21 12.01
C PRO A 288 26.15 -0.87 11.04
N PHE A 289 25.07 -0.64 10.32
CA PHE A 289 24.63 -1.48 9.21
C PHE A 289 24.19 -0.64 8.00
N GLU A 290 24.29 -1.25 6.83
CA GLU A 290 23.80 -0.71 5.58
C GLU A 290 23.23 -1.84 4.74
N LEU A 291 22.02 -1.65 4.22
CA LEU A 291 21.32 -2.52 3.27
C LEU A 291 21.02 -1.71 2.02
N ARG A 292 21.53 -2.17 0.89
CA ARG A 292 21.24 -1.60 -0.43
C ARG A 292 20.33 -2.53 -1.20
N PRO A 293 19.32 -1.98 -1.87
CA PRO A 293 18.47 -2.76 -2.74
C PRO A 293 19.28 -3.52 -3.81
N SER A 294 18.87 -4.75 -4.07
CA SER A 294 19.51 -5.68 -5.00
C SER A 294 18.48 -6.28 -5.96
N GLU A 295 18.93 -6.55 -7.18
CA GLU A 295 18.18 -7.31 -8.20
C GLU A 295 18.28 -8.82 -7.99
N SER A 296 19.14 -9.27 -7.06
CA SER A 296 19.28 -10.70 -6.76
C SER A 296 19.46 -10.95 -5.28
N TYR A 297 19.03 -12.13 -4.85
CA TYR A 297 19.21 -12.64 -3.51
C TYR A 297 19.86 -14.01 -3.59
N LYS A 298 21.01 -14.16 -2.94
CA LYS A 298 21.66 -15.46 -2.80
C LYS A 298 21.13 -16.11 -1.53
N ALA A 299 20.32 -17.16 -1.66
CA ALA A 299 19.82 -17.92 -0.53
C ALA A 299 20.93 -18.75 0.16
N ILE A 300 20.64 -19.27 1.35
CA ILE A 300 21.59 -20.03 2.19
C ILE A 300 22.14 -21.27 1.47
N ASP A 301 21.32 -21.93 0.66
CA ASP A 301 21.71 -23.09 -0.15
C ASP A 301 22.56 -22.71 -1.39
N GLY A 302 22.84 -21.42 -1.58
CA GLY A 302 23.56 -20.88 -2.71
C GLY A 302 22.70 -20.58 -3.94
N THR A 303 21.39 -20.87 -3.89
CA THR A 303 20.45 -20.57 -4.98
C THR A 303 20.37 -19.05 -5.17
N ILE A 304 20.50 -18.59 -6.41
CA ILE A 304 20.34 -17.18 -6.75
C ILE A 304 18.91 -16.96 -7.22
N LEU A 305 18.15 -16.18 -6.46
CA LEU A 305 16.82 -15.70 -6.81
C LEU A 305 16.95 -14.33 -7.47
N GLN A 306 16.33 -14.15 -8.63
CA GLN A 306 16.22 -12.85 -9.27
C GLN A 306 15.02 -12.12 -8.69
N GLY A 307 15.23 -10.90 -8.21
CA GLY A 307 14.20 -10.03 -7.67
C GLY A 307 13.43 -9.36 -8.79
N LEU A 308 12.16 -9.07 -8.54
CA LEU A 308 11.45 -8.12 -9.40
C LEU A 308 12.18 -6.77 -9.35
N PRO A 309 12.23 -6.01 -10.47
CA PRO A 309 12.78 -4.66 -10.46
C PRO A 309 12.14 -3.86 -9.32
N GLN A 310 13.00 -3.26 -8.52
CA GLN A 310 12.62 -2.65 -7.26
C GLN A 310 11.63 -1.50 -7.48
N ARG A 311 10.41 -1.63 -6.95
CA ARG A 311 9.50 -0.50 -6.74
C ARG A 311 9.77 0.08 -5.35
N ILE A 312 10.01 1.38 -5.19
CA ILE A 312 10.22 1.97 -3.85
C ILE A 312 8.98 1.67 -2.99
N PRO A 313 9.15 1.26 -1.72
CA PRO A 313 8.08 0.66 -0.93
C PRO A 313 6.91 1.59 -0.61
N GLU A 314 5.79 0.93 -0.29
CA GLU A 314 4.48 1.56 -0.07
C GLU A 314 4.43 2.54 1.12
N ILE A 315 5.44 2.53 1.99
CA ILE A 315 5.65 3.52 3.04
C ILE A 315 5.72 4.97 2.54
N TYR A 316 6.14 5.19 1.29
CA TYR A 316 6.08 6.53 0.68
C TYR A 316 4.66 6.94 0.26
N HIS A 317 3.67 6.05 0.36
CA HIS A 317 2.28 6.31 -0.06
C HIS A 317 1.40 7.00 0.99
N GLN A 318 1.86 7.26 2.21
CA GLN A 318 0.92 7.76 3.23
C GLN A 318 0.52 9.23 3.06
N LYS A 319 1.35 10.02 2.36
CA LYS A 319 1.31 11.48 2.43
C LYS A 319 1.87 12.11 1.16
N ILE A 320 1.05 12.79 0.36
CA ILE A 320 1.54 13.63 -0.75
C ILE A 320 1.98 14.96 -0.14
N LYS A 321 3.29 15.25 -0.18
CA LYS A 321 3.82 16.54 0.25
C LYS A 321 3.34 17.64 -0.67
N THR A 322 3.01 18.78 -0.11
CA THR A 322 2.60 19.96 -0.87
C THR A 322 3.43 21.16 -0.45
N ASN A 323 3.33 22.24 -1.20
CA ASN A 323 4.04 23.48 -0.93
C ASN A 323 3.06 24.65 -0.95
N TYR A 324 2.11 24.64 -0.02
CA TYR A 324 1.05 25.66 0.09
C TYR A 324 1.51 26.95 0.78
N PHE A 325 2.74 27.40 0.51
CA PHE A 325 3.36 28.54 1.19
C PHE A 325 2.63 29.87 0.99
N ASP A 326 1.91 30.02 -0.12
CA ASP A 326 1.15 31.22 -0.48
C ASP A 326 -0.35 31.09 -0.21
N PHE A 327 -0.78 30.02 0.45
CA PHE A 327 -2.20 29.79 0.72
C PHE A 327 -2.74 30.74 1.82
N PRO A 328 -3.77 31.57 1.53
CA PRO A 328 -4.30 32.48 2.53
C PRO A 328 -5.09 31.72 3.58
N LYS A 329 -4.76 31.91 4.86
CA LYS A 329 -5.51 31.31 5.99
C LYS A 329 -7.01 31.61 5.95
N THR A 330 -7.40 32.74 5.34
CA THR A 330 -8.80 33.14 5.15
C THR A 330 -9.60 32.19 4.25
N HIS A 331 -8.93 31.34 3.46
CA HIS A 331 -9.57 30.37 2.56
C HIS A 331 -9.46 28.92 3.05
N MET A 332 -8.91 28.67 4.25
CA MET A 332 -8.68 27.30 4.76
C MET A 332 -9.96 26.47 4.79
N ASN A 333 -11.05 27.03 5.32
CA ASN A 333 -12.33 26.32 5.36
C ASN A 333 -12.84 25.91 3.97
N SER A 334 -12.61 26.75 2.94
CA SER A 334 -13.00 26.42 1.57
C SER A 334 -12.16 25.28 1.00
N VAL A 335 -10.88 25.20 1.31
CA VAL A 335 -10.05 24.06 0.90
C VAL A 335 -10.43 22.81 1.67
N GLU A 336 -10.67 22.90 2.98
CA GLU A 336 -11.10 21.74 3.77
C GLU A 336 -12.45 21.19 3.27
N GLU A 337 -13.38 22.07 2.89
CA GLU A 337 -14.67 21.71 2.28
C GLU A 337 -14.47 21.08 0.89
N VAL A 338 -13.66 21.71 0.03
CA VAL A 338 -13.34 21.17 -1.29
C VAL A 338 -12.62 19.84 -1.16
N LEU A 339 -11.78 19.62 -0.16
CA LEU A 339 -11.05 18.37 0.01
C LEU A 339 -11.79 17.33 0.85
N GLY A 340 -12.82 17.73 1.59
CA GLY A 340 -13.42 16.86 2.61
C GLY A 340 -12.41 16.40 3.66
N SER A 341 -11.35 17.18 3.90
CA SER A 341 -10.24 16.85 4.82
C SER A 341 -9.74 18.12 5.51
N ASN A 342 -9.57 18.06 6.83
CA ASN A 342 -8.90 19.11 7.62
C ASN A 342 -7.36 19.02 7.56
N GLN A 343 -6.83 17.95 6.96
CA GLN A 343 -5.41 17.77 6.70
C GLN A 343 -5.15 17.97 5.21
N ILE A 344 -4.44 19.04 4.88
CA ILE A 344 -4.19 19.46 3.49
C ILE A 344 -2.70 19.38 3.12
N ASP A 345 -1.80 19.39 4.10
CA ASP A 345 -0.38 19.20 3.89
C ASP A 345 0.22 18.36 5.04
N PRO A 346 0.77 17.18 4.74
CA PRO A 346 0.63 16.46 3.48
C PRO A 346 -0.78 15.89 3.30
N ILE A 347 -1.24 15.75 2.06
CA ILE A 347 -2.55 15.17 1.74
C ILE A 347 -2.53 13.67 2.12
N PRO A 348 -3.42 13.21 3.03
CA PRO A 348 -3.50 11.81 3.40
C PRO A 348 -4.02 10.95 2.25
N TRP A 349 -3.50 9.73 2.13
CA TRP A 349 -4.07 8.69 1.29
C TRP A 349 -5.46 8.25 1.76
N GLY A 350 -6.33 7.87 0.82
CA GLY A 350 -7.73 7.49 1.04
C GLY A 350 -8.63 8.64 1.46
N SER A 351 -8.14 9.88 1.43
CA SER A 351 -8.93 11.05 1.77
C SER A 351 -9.85 11.45 0.62
N GLY A 352 -10.95 12.16 0.92
CA GLY A 352 -11.78 12.78 -0.12
C GLY A 352 -10.99 13.74 -1.02
N ALA A 353 -9.85 14.23 -0.53
CA ALA A 353 -9.01 15.20 -1.20
C ALA A 353 -8.32 14.57 -2.42
N GLU A 354 -7.75 13.40 -2.18
CA GLU A 354 -7.07 12.59 -3.17
C GLU A 354 -8.03 12.17 -4.29
N MET A 355 -9.22 11.65 -3.95
CA MET A 355 -10.23 11.27 -4.94
C MET A 355 -10.61 12.45 -5.83
N LYS A 356 -10.76 13.66 -5.28
CA LYS A 356 -11.11 14.85 -6.08
C LYS A 356 -9.97 15.32 -6.97
N ILE A 357 -8.72 15.20 -6.51
CA ILE A 357 -7.54 15.44 -7.35
C ILE A 357 -7.51 14.40 -8.48
N MET A 358 -7.84 13.14 -8.20
CA MET A 358 -7.92 12.09 -9.21
C MET A 358 -9.03 12.31 -10.23
N ASP A 359 -10.24 12.63 -9.76
CA ASP A 359 -11.37 12.94 -10.64
C ASP A 359 -11.03 14.11 -11.56
N PHE A 360 -10.33 15.13 -11.03
CA PHE A 360 -9.81 16.23 -11.82
C PHE A 360 -8.83 15.72 -12.88
N LEU A 361 -7.77 15.02 -12.50
CA LEU A 361 -6.78 14.52 -13.46
C LEU A 361 -7.43 13.61 -14.51
N GLN A 362 -8.31 12.70 -14.11
CA GLN A 362 -9.05 11.81 -15.01
C GLN A 362 -9.94 12.61 -15.98
N TYR A 363 -10.69 13.59 -15.49
CA TYR A 363 -11.51 14.45 -16.33
C TYR A 363 -10.68 15.13 -17.42
N TYR A 364 -9.50 15.64 -17.07
CA TYR A 364 -8.63 16.34 -18.01
C TYR A 364 -7.87 15.41 -18.96
N PHE A 365 -7.35 14.27 -18.47
CA PHE A 365 -6.62 13.33 -19.32
C PHE A 365 -7.53 12.54 -20.27
N VAL A 366 -8.74 12.17 -19.83
CA VAL A 366 -9.59 11.21 -20.54
C VAL A 366 -10.80 11.87 -21.20
N ARG A 367 -11.52 12.76 -20.50
CA ARG A 367 -12.85 13.22 -20.93
C ARG A 367 -12.83 14.45 -21.83
N GLN A 368 -11.79 15.27 -21.79
CA GLN A 368 -11.60 16.40 -22.71
C GLN A 368 -11.28 15.97 -24.17
N LYS A 369 -11.44 14.68 -24.53
CA LYS A 369 -11.34 14.15 -25.90
C LYS A 369 -12.29 14.83 -26.89
N GLU A 370 -13.39 15.43 -26.42
CA GLU A 370 -14.49 15.85 -27.28
C GLU A 370 -14.59 17.36 -27.55
N HIS A 371 -14.00 18.24 -26.72
CA HIS A 371 -14.36 19.67 -26.75
C HIS A 371 -13.33 20.62 -27.40
N TYR A 372 -12.05 20.26 -27.48
CA TYR A 372 -11.01 21.15 -28.01
C TYR A 372 -10.18 20.55 -29.16
N PHE A 373 -10.45 19.32 -29.56
CA PHE A 373 -9.62 18.62 -30.53
C PHE A 373 -9.77 19.14 -31.97
N ASN A 374 -10.84 19.81 -32.37
CA ASN A 374 -11.04 20.06 -33.80
C ASN A 374 -10.28 21.25 -34.42
N ASN A 375 -9.60 22.11 -33.62
CA ASN A 375 -9.03 23.35 -34.16
C ASN A 375 -7.49 23.49 -34.10
N TYR A 376 -6.74 22.58 -33.45
CA TYR A 376 -5.28 22.67 -33.30
C TYR A 376 -4.49 21.38 -33.60
N ILE A 377 -5.13 20.35 -34.19
CA ILE A 377 -4.52 19.05 -34.51
C ILE A 377 -3.30 19.12 -35.45
N ASP A 378 -3.10 20.23 -36.17
CA ASP A 378 -2.01 20.36 -37.15
C ASP A 378 -0.69 20.91 -36.58
N SER A 379 -0.62 21.21 -35.28
CA SER A 379 0.65 21.62 -34.68
C SER A 379 1.48 20.39 -34.29
N ASP A 380 2.69 20.26 -34.83
CA ASP A 380 3.69 19.21 -34.49
C ASP A 380 4.09 19.17 -32.99
N TYR A 381 3.56 20.10 -32.20
CA TYR A 381 3.75 20.27 -30.76
C TYR A 381 2.51 19.75 -30.03
N GLY A 382 2.59 18.51 -29.54
CA GLY A 382 1.48 17.77 -28.95
C GLY A 382 0.63 18.56 -27.93
N ASP A 383 -0.67 18.54 -28.17
CA ASP A 383 -1.74 19.24 -27.43
C ASP A 383 -1.81 19.00 -25.92
N ILE A 384 -1.06 18.05 -25.35
CA ILE A 384 -1.14 17.71 -23.92
C ILE A 384 -0.41 18.73 -23.04
N VAL A 385 0.71 19.26 -23.49
CA VAL A 385 1.44 20.31 -22.75
C VAL A 385 0.60 21.58 -22.68
N THR A 386 -0.09 21.91 -23.77
CA THR A 386 -1.03 23.03 -23.86
C THR A 386 -2.27 22.82 -22.97
N LYS A 387 -2.71 21.58 -22.77
CA LYS A 387 -3.85 21.23 -21.88
C LYS A 387 -3.52 21.37 -20.40
N TYR A 388 -2.46 20.73 -19.91
CA TYR A 388 -2.03 20.92 -18.51
C TYR A 388 -1.86 22.40 -18.19
N PHE A 389 -1.34 23.17 -19.16
CA PHE A 389 -1.23 24.62 -19.05
C PHE A 389 -2.59 25.32 -18.95
N ASN A 390 -3.50 25.08 -19.89
CA ASN A 390 -4.83 25.69 -19.90
C ASN A 390 -5.72 25.27 -18.73
N ASP A 391 -5.45 24.10 -18.15
CA ASP A 391 -6.33 23.51 -17.16
C ASP A 391 -5.83 23.79 -15.73
N ILE A 392 -4.51 23.99 -15.56
CA ILE A 392 -3.90 24.29 -14.25
C ILE A 392 -3.56 25.77 -14.11
N TYR A 393 -2.67 26.31 -14.96
CA TYR A 393 -2.12 27.66 -14.79
C TYR A 393 -3.14 28.78 -14.98
N LEU A 394 -4.09 28.56 -15.88
CA LEU A 394 -5.23 29.46 -16.11
C LEU A 394 -6.24 29.40 -14.96
N ALA A 395 -6.45 28.22 -14.38
CA ALA A 395 -7.42 28.02 -13.31
C ALA A 395 -6.87 28.34 -11.91
N LEU A 396 -5.67 28.92 -11.80
CA LEU A 396 -5.10 29.29 -10.51
C LEU A 396 -5.90 30.42 -9.83
N PRO A 397 -6.19 30.33 -8.52
CA PRO A 397 -6.91 31.35 -7.76
C PRO A 397 -6.19 32.70 -7.73
N ASP A 398 -6.94 33.79 -7.56
CA ASP A 398 -6.38 35.16 -7.58
C ASP A 398 -5.34 35.47 -6.50
N PHE A 399 -5.33 34.69 -5.42
CA PHE A 399 -4.32 34.82 -4.37
C PHE A 399 -2.94 34.30 -4.77
N VAL A 400 -2.85 33.45 -5.80
CA VAL A 400 -1.57 33.04 -6.37
C VAL A 400 -0.97 34.24 -7.09
N SER A 401 0.35 34.42 -6.98
CA SER A 401 1.08 35.50 -7.64
C SER A 401 0.71 35.61 -9.13
N ALA A 402 0.40 36.81 -9.62
CA ALA A 402 0.13 37.05 -11.03
C ALA A 402 1.30 36.65 -11.95
N LYS A 403 2.52 36.53 -11.40
CA LYS A 403 3.70 36.02 -12.12
C LYS A 403 3.64 34.51 -12.39
N GLU A 404 2.89 33.79 -11.56
CA GLU A 404 2.68 32.35 -11.68
C GLU A 404 1.35 32.02 -12.37
N ARG A 405 0.43 32.98 -12.43
CA ARG A 405 -0.84 32.86 -13.16
C ARG A 405 -0.67 33.28 -14.60
N HIS A 406 -1.43 32.64 -15.48
CA HIS A 406 -1.51 33.12 -16.85
C HIS A 406 -2.70 34.06 -17.02
N ASP A 407 -2.41 35.35 -17.02
CA ASP A 407 -3.38 36.44 -17.08
C ASP A 407 -3.71 36.93 -18.51
N GLY A 408 -3.21 36.24 -19.54
CA GLY A 408 -3.29 36.65 -20.94
C GLY A 408 -4.66 36.44 -21.60
N TYR A 409 -4.67 36.01 -22.86
CA TYR A 409 -5.84 35.96 -23.77
C TYR A 409 -7.08 35.19 -23.28
N TYR A 410 -7.00 34.49 -22.15
CA TYR A 410 -8.07 33.65 -21.60
C TYR A 410 -8.65 34.18 -20.28
N ARG A 411 -8.22 35.34 -19.79
CA ARG A 411 -8.68 35.92 -18.52
C ARG A 411 -10.22 35.97 -18.42
N ASP A 412 -10.89 36.37 -19.50
CA ASP A 412 -12.35 36.51 -19.54
C ASP A 412 -13.08 35.16 -19.48
N LEU A 413 -12.46 34.06 -19.91
CA LEU A 413 -13.06 32.72 -19.85
C LEU A 413 -13.07 32.14 -18.42
N LEU A 414 -12.29 32.74 -17.51
CA LEU A 414 -12.00 32.19 -16.19
C LEU A 414 -12.48 33.11 -15.06
N ALA A 415 -12.94 34.31 -15.41
CA ALA A 415 -13.50 35.29 -14.47
C ALA A 415 -14.74 34.73 -13.73
N ASP A 416 -15.53 33.88 -14.40
CA ASP A 416 -16.78 33.33 -13.86
C ASP A 416 -16.62 32.01 -13.09
N GLN A 417 -15.40 31.44 -13.01
CA GLN A 417 -15.19 30.21 -12.25
C GLN A 417 -15.24 30.47 -10.74
N SER A 418 -15.97 29.62 -10.02
CA SER A 418 -16.01 29.65 -8.55
C SER A 418 -14.61 29.42 -7.97
N LEU A 419 -14.37 29.95 -6.75
CA LEU A 419 -13.15 29.68 -6.01
C LEU A 419 -12.90 28.17 -5.87
N GLU A 420 -13.95 27.40 -5.57
CA GLU A 420 -13.90 25.93 -5.47
C GLU A 420 -13.33 25.27 -6.73
N SER A 421 -13.77 25.68 -7.92
CA SER A 421 -13.25 25.14 -9.19
C SER A 421 -11.78 25.48 -9.43
N LYS A 422 -11.29 26.57 -8.84
CA LYS A 422 -9.88 27.01 -8.92
C LYS A 422 -8.98 26.36 -7.86
N LEU A 423 -9.55 25.84 -6.78
CA LEU A 423 -8.78 25.25 -5.68
C LEU A 423 -8.15 23.91 -6.08
N ILE A 424 -8.85 23.01 -6.79
CA ILE A 424 -8.24 21.73 -7.23
C ILE A 424 -7.01 21.94 -8.14
N PRO A 425 -7.07 22.80 -9.18
CA PRO A 425 -5.89 23.20 -9.96
C PRO A 425 -4.73 23.70 -9.10
N TYR A 426 -5.01 24.55 -8.12
CA TYR A 426 -4.01 25.06 -7.19
C TYR A 426 -3.35 23.94 -6.37
N LEU A 427 -4.15 23.00 -5.86
CA LEU A 427 -3.64 21.89 -5.06
C LEU A 427 -2.72 20.99 -5.88
N VAL A 428 -3.08 20.71 -7.14
CA VAL A 428 -2.23 19.98 -8.11
C VAL A 428 -0.97 20.77 -8.44
N TYR A 429 -1.09 22.08 -8.66
CA TYR A 429 0.03 22.95 -9.01
C TYR A 429 1.10 22.99 -7.91
N ARG A 430 0.66 23.02 -6.65
CA ARG A 430 1.51 23.10 -5.46
C ARG A 430 1.90 21.73 -4.89
N VAL A 431 1.68 20.63 -5.61
CA VAL A 431 2.30 19.34 -5.26
C VAL A 431 3.82 19.49 -5.23
N ASP A 432 4.45 19.02 -4.15
CA ASP A 432 5.91 19.00 -4.04
C ASP A 432 6.51 18.12 -5.15
N ARG A 433 7.57 18.61 -5.80
CA ARG A 433 8.21 17.93 -6.91
C ARG A 433 9.50 17.22 -6.49
N SER A 434 9.74 17.04 -5.20
CA SER A 434 10.81 16.19 -4.70
C SER A 434 10.76 14.79 -5.32
N SER A 435 11.93 14.16 -5.43
CA SER A 435 12.09 12.80 -5.97
C SER A 435 11.14 11.81 -5.29
N GLU A 436 11.05 11.89 -3.97
CA GLU A 436 10.21 11.05 -3.12
C GLU A 436 8.73 11.22 -3.48
N ASN A 437 8.28 12.48 -3.62
CA ASN A 437 6.87 12.77 -3.83
C ASN A 437 6.42 12.44 -5.26
N ILE A 438 7.23 12.73 -6.28
CA ILE A 438 6.94 12.35 -7.66
C ILE A 438 6.87 10.83 -7.79
N PHE A 439 7.83 10.12 -7.20
CA PHE A 439 7.81 8.66 -7.23
C PHE A 439 6.58 8.11 -6.51
N ALA A 440 6.26 8.63 -5.32
CA ALA A 440 5.09 8.24 -4.56
C ALA A 440 3.81 8.39 -5.40
N ILE A 441 3.58 9.59 -5.98
CA ILE A 441 2.43 9.88 -6.84
C ILE A 441 2.36 8.93 -8.03
N TRP A 442 3.47 8.70 -8.72
CA TRP A 442 3.46 7.80 -9.87
C TRP A 442 3.06 6.38 -9.48
N ASN A 443 3.65 5.82 -8.43
CA ASN A 443 3.35 4.44 -8.04
C ASN A 443 1.91 4.27 -7.54
N LEU A 444 1.38 5.34 -6.96
CA LEU A 444 0.01 5.44 -6.52
C LEU A 444 -0.98 5.35 -7.68
N TYR A 445 -0.68 6.06 -8.77
CA TYR A 445 -1.63 6.24 -9.87
C TYR A 445 -1.30 5.47 -11.14
N LYS A 446 -0.14 4.81 -11.24
CA LYS A 446 0.26 4.15 -12.48
C LYS A 446 -0.69 3.05 -12.94
N ALA A 447 -1.27 2.28 -12.01
CA ALA A 447 -2.27 1.25 -12.36
C ALA A 447 -3.49 1.90 -13.01
N HIS A 448 -4.08 2.90 -12.35
CA HIS A 448 -5.19 3.69 -12.87
C HIS A 448 -4.83 4.38 -14.20
N PHE A 449 -3.64 4.93 -14.31
CA PHE A 449 -3.15 5.56 -15.54
C PHE A 449 -3.10 4.56 -16.69
N PHE A 450 -2.53 3.37 -16.49
CA PHE A 450 -2.46 2.33 -17.51
C PHE A 450 -3.83 1.74 -17.86
N ASP A 451 -4.74 1.66 -16.90
CA ASP A 451 -6.14 1.26 -17.16
C ASP A 451 -6.89 2.31 -17.99
N MET A 452 -6.61 3.59 -17.77
CA MET A 452 -7.27 4.71 -18.46
C MET A 452 -6.68 5.03 -19.83
N VAL A 453 -5.38 4.82 -20.01
CA VAL A 453 -4.64 5.16 -21.23
C VAL A 453 -4.26 3.86 -21.91
N ASP A 454 -5.14 3.32 -22.74
CA ASP A 454 -4.81 2.17 -23.57
C ASP A 454 -3.74 2.50 -24.63
N MET A 455 -3.20 1.47 -25.27
CA MET A 455 -2.16 1.60 -26.32
C MET A 455 -2.58 2.55 -27.45
N ASP A 456 -3.84 2.49 -27.87
CA ASP A 456 -4.35 3.32 -28.95
C ASP A 456 -4.43 4.78 -28.52
N THR A 457 -4.92 5.05 -27.31
CA THR A 457 -4.97 6.39 -26.71
C THR A 457 -3.55 6.94 -26.53
N TYR A 458 -2.60 6.13 -26.05
CA TYR A 458 -1.20 6.49 -25.91
C TYR A 458 -0.59 6.98 -27.24
N LYS A 459 -0.79 6.23 -28.34
CA LYS A 459 -0.30 6.58 -29.68
C LYS A 459 -1.08 7.73 -30.34
N ASN A 460 -2.40 7.78 -30.16
CA ASN A 460 -3.24 8.85 -30.72
C ASN A 460 -2.91 10.20 -30.09
N LEU A 461 -2.59 10.20 -28.80
CA LEU A 461 -2.13 11.37 -28.05
C LEU A 461 -0.65 11.72 -28.28
N LYS A 462 0.08 10.95 -29.10
CA LYS A 462 1.52 11.11 -29.36
C LYS A 462 2.37 11.08 -28.08
N LEU A 463 1.91 10.37 -27.06
CA LEU A 463 2.64 10.20 -25.81
C LEU A 463 3.90 9.35 -26.01
N ASP A 464 3.84 8.36 -26.89
CA ASP A 464 4.98 7.58 -27.35
C ASP A 464 6.12 8.47 -27.86
N ARG A 465 5.79 9.42 -28.73
CA ARG A 465 6.75 10.36 -29.32
C ARG A 465 7.34 11.28 -28.24
N THR A 466 6.50 11.78 -27.34
CA THR A 466 6.91 12.65 -26.22
C THR A 466 7.85 11.95 -25.24
N VAL A 467 7.49 10.74 -24.80
CA VAL A 467 8.30 9.92 -23.89
C VAL A 467 9.64 9.57 -24.56
N ASN A 468 9.64 9.23 -25.85
CA ASN A 468 10.86 8.95 -26.59
C ASN A 468 11.77 10.18 -26.72
N ASP A 469 11.23 11.38 -26.99
CA ASP A 469 12.01 12.61 -27.09
C ASP A 469 12.65 13.00 -25.73
N LEU A 470 11.91 12.79 -24.64
CA LEU A 470 12.40 13.00 -23.27
C LEU A 470 13.51 12.00 -22.92
N LEU A 471 13.32 10.71 -23.18
CA LEU A 471 14.35 9.70 -22.91
C LEU A 471 15.59 9.89 -23.80
N HIS A 472 15.40 10.23 -25.07
CA HIS A 472 16.51 10.48 -25.99
C HIS A 472 17.37 11.67 -25.54
N SER A 473 16.75 12.78 -25.14
CA SER A 473 17.48 13.95 -24.61
C SER A 473 18.16 13.66 -23.28
N TYR A 474 17.54 12.84 -22.40
CA TYR A 474 18.18 12.37 -21.17
C TYR A 474 19.44 11.54 -21.48
N ASP A 475 19.32 10.54 -22.35
CA ASP A 475 20.45 9.68 -22.73
C ASP A 475 21.56 10.49 -23.43
N HIS A 476 21.20 11.51 -24.21
CA HIS A 476 22.15 12.43 -24.80
C HIS A 476 22.90 13.24 -23.73
N LEU A 477 22.18 13.83 -22.77
CA LEU A 477 22.78 14.57 -21.65
C LEU A 477 23.76 13.68 -20.87
N LYS A 478 23.40 12.44 -20.55
CA LYS A 478 24.24 11.51 -19.78
C LYS A 478 25.56 11.13 -20.48
N LYS A 479 25.71 11.36 -21.78
CA LYS A 479 27.01 11.18 -22.49
C LYS A 479 28.04 12.22 -22.07
N ASN A 480 27.61 13.38 -21.58
CA ASN A 480 28.50 14.41 -21.05
C ASN A 480 28.61 14.25 -19.51
N PRO A 481 29.81 13.98 -18.96
CA PRO A 481 29.98 13.82 -17.51
C PRO A 481 29.59 15.10 -16.73
N ASP A 482 29.66 16.28 -17.36
CA ASP A 482 29.37 17.57 -16.73
C ASP A 482 27.93 18.07 -16.96
N HIS A 483 27.03 17.23 -17.49
CA HIS A 483 25.67 17.65 -17.87
C HIS A 483 24.87 18.28 -16.72
N GLU A 484 24.97 17.78 -15.48
CA GLU A 484 24.26 18.36 -14.33
C GLU A 484 24.71 19.80 -14.07
N LEU A 485 26.02 20.07 -14.12
CA LEU A 485 26.57 21.41 -13.97
C LEU A 485 26.12 22.34 -15.10
N LEU A 486 26.08 21.82 -16.34
CA LEU A 486 25.59 22.58 -17.49
C LEU A 486 24.11 22.94 -17.36
N LEU A 487 23.27 22.01 -16.90
CA LEU A 487 21.85 22.26 -16.65
C LEU A 487 21.64 23.28 -15.52
N VAL A 488 22.45 23.24 -14.44
CA VAL A 488 22.44 24.28 -13.39
C VAL A 488 22.78 25.64 -13.97
N LYS A 489 23.84 25.75 -14.79
CA LYS A 489 24.22 27.02 -15.44
C LYS A 489 23.12 27.54 -16.35
N ALA A 490 22.54 26.69 -17.21
CA ALA A 490 21.44 27.08 -18.08
C ALA A 490 20.22 27.57 -17.29
N TYR A 491 19.89 26.91 -16.18
CA TYR A 491 18.82 27.35 -15.29
C TYR A 491 19.11 28.73 -14.69
N GLN A 492 20.30 28.93 -14.11
CA GLN A 492 20.72 30.21 -13.51
C GLN A 492 20.70 31.37 -14.51
N LEU A 493 21.13 31.13 -15.75
CA LEU A 493 21.09 32.12 -16.82
C LEU A 493 19.65 32.46 -17.21
N THR A 494 18.80 31.44 -17.34
CA THR A 494 17.37 31.61 -17.60
C THR A 494 16.68 32.43 -16.49
N ASP A 495 16.99 32.12 -15.23
CA ASP A 495 16.43 32.84 -14.08
C ASP A 495 16.91 34.29 -14.03
N SER A 496 18.21 34.52 -14.27
CA SER A 496 18.79 35.87 -14.32
C SER A 496 18.15 36.72 -15.43
N LEU A 497 17.85 36.13 -16.59
CA LEU A 497 17.14 36.83 -17.67
C LEU A 497 15.70 37.17 -17.31
N ASN A 498 14.99 36.27 -16.61
CA ASN A 498 13.67 36.60 -16.08
C ASN A 498 13.75 37.81 -15.14
N GLN A 499 14.75 37.86 -14.26
CA GLN A 499 14.97 38.98 -13.36
C GLN A 499 15.33 40.29 -14.09
N GLN A 500 16.12 40.22 -15.18
CA GLN A 500 16.49 41.40 -15.98
C GLN A 500 15.36 41.91 -16.86
N LYS A 501 14.57 41.03 -17.49
CA LYS A 501 13.42 41.44 -18.31
C LYS A 501 12.37 42.18 -17.49
N ILE A 502 12.21 41.87 -16.20
CA ILE A 502 11.36 42.60 -15.24
C ILE A 502 11.77 44.08 -15.06
N ALA A 503 13.02 44.45 -15.36
CA ALA A 503 13.48 45.84 -15.30
C ALA A 503 13.10 46.66 -16.55
N SER A 504 12.74 45.99 -17.64
CA SER A 504 12.00 46.58 -18.76
C SER A 504 10.50 46.35 -18.53
N ASP A 505 9.58 47.07 -19.17
CA ASP A 505 8.12 46.92 -18.99
C ASP A 505 7.54 45.53 -19.40
N TYR A 506 8.40 44.51 -19.51
CA TYR A 506 8.08 43.12 -19.80
C TYR A 506 8.04 42.32 -18.50
N GLU A 507 6.84 42.11 -17.95
CA GLU A 507 6.66 41.08 -16.92
C GLU A 507 6.71 39.70 -17.58
N PRO A 508 7.68 38.83 -17.24
CA PRO A 508 7.67 37.45 -17.72
C PRO A 508 6.39 36.80 -17.19
N GLY A 509 5.54 36.34 -18.09
CA GLY A 509 4.32 35.61 -17.71
C GLY A 509 4.65 34.26 -17.05
N ALA A 510 3.62 33.51 -16.66
CA ALA A 510 3.73 32.16 -16.08
C ALA A 510 4.59 31.17 -16.90
N TYR A 511 4.90 31.51 -18.15
CA TYR A 511 5.80 30.78 -19.05
C TYR A 511 7.28 30.82 -18.64
N GLY A 512 7.67 31.73 -17.76
CA GLY A 512 9.07 32.09 -17.60
C GLY A 512 9.70 32.51 -18.94
N THR A 513 10.96 32.19 -19.14
CA THR A 513 11.66 32.42 -20.40
C THR A 513 11.22 31.40 -21.45
N SER A 514 10.81 31.83 -22.64
CA SER A 514 10.40 30.92 -23.72
C SER A 514 11.52 29.93 -24.07
N ALA A 515 11.18 28.75 -24.59
CA ALA A 515 12.20 27.79 -25.03
C ALA A 515 13.16 28.43 -26.06
N GLN A 516 12.63 29.31 -26.93
CA GLN A 516 13.39 30.09 -27.89
C GLN A 516 14.38 31.06 -27.22
N ASP A 517 13.98 31.73 -26.14
CA ASP A 517 14.88 32.59 -25.36
C ASP A 517 15.91 31.78 -24.56
N GLN A 518 15.58 30.54 -24.17
CA GLN A 518 16.51 29.60 -23.54
C GLN A 518 17.51 29.01 -24.54
N HIS A 519 17.23 29.16 -25.84
CA HIS A 519 17.97 28.50 -26.92
C HIS A 519 19.49 28.71 -26.85
N PRO A 520 20.02 29.95 -26.73
CA PRO A 520 21.46 30.16 -26.77
C PRO A 520 22.21 29.39 -25.67
N PHE A 521 21.53 29.13 -24.54
CA PHE A 521 22.10 28.42 -23.39
C PHE A 521 21.97 26.91 -23.54
N LEU A 522 20.81 26.45 -24.01
CA LEU A 522 20.58 25.03 -24.25
C LEU A 522 21.38 24.51 -25.45
N GLN A 523 21.70 25.37 -26.43
CA GLN A 523 22.50 25.01 -27.59
C GLN A 523 23.90 24.51 -27.22
N GLU A 524 24.54 25.14 -26.22
CA GLU A 524 25.85 24.71 -25.71
C GLU A 524 25.79 23.28 -25.12
N ILE A 525 24.64 22.92 -24.53
CA ILE A 525 24.37 21.60 -23.95
C ILE A 525 24.00 20.58 -25.05
N MET A 526 23.26 21.02 -26.07
CA MET A 526 22.79 20.18 -27.17
C MET A 526 23.90 19.78 -28.15
N GLN A 527 24.97 20.57 -28.26
CA GLN A 527 26.07 20.34 -29.20
C GLN A 527 25.55 20.04 -30.63
N ASP A 528 25.98 18.91 -31.21
CA ASP A 528 25.68 18.44 -32.58
C ASP A 528 24.41 17.59 -32.68
N ASP A 529 23.49 17.65 -31.71
CA ASP A 529 22.18 16.99 -31.85
C ASP A 529 21.30 17.75 -32.88
N THR A 530 21.59 17.54 -34.17
CA THR A 530 21.01 18.28 -35.31
C THR A 530 19.61 17.83 -35.71
N ALA A 531 19.00 16.87 -35.01
CA ALA A 531 17.67 16.38 -35.36
C ALA A 531 16.56 17.27 -34.78
N SER A 532 15.74 17.88 -35.67
CA SER A 532 14.52 18.64 -35.34
C SER A 532 14.69 19.70 -34.23
N TYR A 533 15.38 20.79 -34.59
CA TYR A 533 15.71 21.98 -33.79
C TYR A 533 14.67 22.39 -32.73
N HIS A 534 13.41 22.60 -33.12
CA HIS A 534 12.41 23.11 -32.19
C HIS A 534 11.84 22.06 -31.23
N ARG A 535 11.85 20.80 -31.65
CA ARG A 535 11.13 19.73 -30.96
C ARG A 535 11.89 19.21 -29.76
N LYS A 536 13.22 19.15 -29.89
CA LYS A 536 14.11 18.74 -28.80
C LYS A 536 14.39 19.85 -27.81
N LEU A 537 14.32 21.12 -28.20
CA LEU A 537 14.60 22.23 -27.29
C LEU A 537 13.72 22.21 -26.03
N TRP A 538 12.46 21.83 -26.18
CA TRP A 538 11.55 21.65 -25.06
C TRP A 538 11.98 20.50 -24.12
N SER A 539 12.49 19.37 -24.65
CA SER A 539 12.90 18.24 -23.82
C SER A 539 14.19 18.54 -23.04
N TYR A 540 15.13 19.30 -23.61
CA TYR A 540 16.28 19.82 -22.85
C TYR A 540 15.85 20.82 -21.77
N SER A 541 14.92 21.73 -22.08
CA SER A 541 14.32 22.65 -21.12
C SER A 541 13.60 21.92 -19.98
N PHE A 542 12.92 20.81 -20.29
CA PHE A 542 12.32 19.92 -19.29
C PHE A 542 13.39 19.37 -18.34
N TRP A 543 14.47 18.78 -18.86
CA TRP A 543 15.53 18.23 -18.02
C TRP A 543 16.27 19.28 -17.21
N MET A 544 16.43 20.49 -17.71
CA MET A 544 16.96 21.63 -16.95
C MET A 544 16.11 21.91 -15.70
N ARG A 545 14.77 21.91 -15.82
CA ARG A 545 13.87 22.08 -14.67
C ARG A 545 13.92 20.91 -13.70
N ARG A 546 13.90 19.67 -14.20
CA ARG A 546 14.00 18.46 -13.36
C ARG A 546 15.32 18.41 -12.58
N ASN A 547 16.41 18.87 -13.20
CA ASN A 547 17.71 18.99 -12.55
C ASN A 547 17.71 20.05 -11.44
N HIS A 548 17.10 21.21 -11.70
CA HIS A 548 16.92 22.23 -10.66
C HIS A 548 16.08 21.74 -9.47
N GLU A 549 15.04 20.95 -9.75
CA GLU A 549 14.17 20.35 -8.73
C GLU A 549 14.80 19.12 -8.04
N GLY A 550 15.98 18.65 -8.46
CA GLY A 550 16.66 17.49 -7.87
C GLY A 550 15.96 16.15 -8.10
N ASN A 551 15.17 16.02 -9.18
CA ASN A 551 14.32 14.86 -9.46
C ASN A 551 14.60 14.18 -10.81
N THR A 552 15.69 14.54 -11.51
CA THR A 552 16.05 14.04 -12.85
C THR A 552 16.05 12.51 -12.94
N ALA A 553 16.75 11.83 -12.02
CA ALA A 553 16.95 10.39 -12.09
C ALA A 553 15.64 9.61 -11.91
N VAL A 554 14.83 10.02 -10.92
CA VAL A 554 13.50 9.43 -10.67
C VAL A 554 12.62 9.59 -11.90
N VAL A 555 12.48 10.81 -12.43
CA VAL A 555 11.63 11.08 -13.60
C VAL A 555 12.07 10.28 -14.83
N ALA A 556 13.38 10.15 -15.06
CA ALA A 556 13.90 9.31 -16.15
C ALA A 556 13.53 7.83 -15.96
N SER A 557 13.59 7.31 -14.73
CA SER A 557 13.15 5.95 -14.41
C SER A 557 11.66 5.76 -14.69
N LEU A 558 10.81 6.72 -14.29
CA LEU A 558 9.37 6.63 -14.53
C LEU A 558 9.02 6.65 -16.02
N LEU A 559 9.69 7.49 -16.80
CA LEU A 559 9.52 7.54 -18.26
C LEU A 559 9.93 6.22 -18.94
N LYS A 560 10.95 5.53 -18.42
CA LYS A 560 11.33 4.19 -18.89
C LYS A 560 10.24 3.16 -18.57
N GLU A 561 9.72 3.16 -17.35
CA GLU A 561 8.60 2.27 -16.95
C GLU A 561 7.37 2.50 -17.84
N ILE A 562 7.02 3.76 -18.12
CA ILE A 562 5.93 4.11 -19.06
C ILE A 562 6.22 3.50 -20.44
N LYS A 563 7.42 3.73 -20.98
CA LYS A 563 7.80 3.22 -22.29
C LYS A 563 7.76 1.69 -22.35
N GLU A 564 8.23 1.01 -21.32
CA GLU A 564 8.22 -0.46 -21.23
C GLU A 564 6.80 -1.02 -21.19
N ASN A 565 5.85 -0.34 -20.55
CA ASN A 565 4.45 -0.77 -20.49
C ASN A 565 3.73 -0.69 -21.86
N TYR A 566 4.16 0.22 -22.76
CA TYR A 566 3.54 0.45 -24.07
C TYR A 566 4.39 -0.02 -25.27
N ASN A 567 5.50 -0.73 -25.03
CA ASN A 567 6.24 -1.43 -26.08
C ASN A 567 5.72 -2.87 -26.20
#